data_AF-G9L4C9-F1
#
_entry.id   AF-G9L4C9-F1
#
_cell.length_a   1.000
_cell.length_b   1.000
_cell.length_c   1.000
_cell.angle_alpha   90.00
_cell.angle_beta   90.00
_cell.angle_gamma   90.00
#
_symmetry.space_group_name_H-M   'P 1'
#
loop_
_entity.id
_entity.type
_entity.pdbx_description
1 polymer ?
#
loop_
_entity_poly.entity_id
_entity_poly.type
_entity_poly.pdbx_seq_one_letter_code
_entity_poly.pdbx_strand_id
1 'polypeptide(L)'
;TKRAVSVYRTSNAVYGSRAPTVHEMPKVFYPNSSKFSRQLAAGGMFRNNTLNVSMEKSIVTGPDNYITPYDRFNFHPSYNVSKPSIC
;
A
#
# COMPACT_ATOMS: atom_id res chain seq x y z
N THR A 1 9.15 45.04 -4.47
CA THR A 1 10.42 44.98 -3.71
C THR A 1 10.42 46.09 -2.68
N LYS A 2 10.62 45.77 -1.39
CA LYS A 2 10.74 46.79 -0.33
C LYS A 2 12.05 47.54 -0.52
N ARG A 3 12.00 48.85 -0.74
CA ARG A 3 13.19 49.69 -0.93
C ARG A 3 13.79 49.99 0.43
N ALA A 4 14.98 49.46 0.72
CA ALA A 4 15.66 49.73 1.98
C ALA A 4 16.06 51.21 2.07
N VAL A 5 15.75 51.85 3.20
CA VAL A 5 16.23 53.20 3.54
C VAL A 5 17.76 53.17 3.57
N SER A 6 18.41 54.13 2.93
CA SER A 6 19.87 54.11 2.67
C SER A 6 20.74 54.03 3.93
N VAL A 7 20.22 54.46 5.08
CA VAL A 7 20.96 54.62 6.33
C VAL A 7 20.91 53.36 7.22
N TYR A 8 19.87 52.53 7.10
CA TYR A 8 19.68 51.36 7.95
C TYR A 8 19.49 50.10 7.10
N ARG A 9 20.59 49.35 6.91
CA ARG A 9 20.57 48.05 6.23
C ARG A 9 21.04 46.96 7.19
N THR A 10 20.27 45.89 7.26
CA THR A 10 20.67 44.67 7.97
C THR A 10 21.34 43.70 7.02
N SER A 11 22.19 42.82 7.51
CA SER A 11 22.83 41.76 6.71
C SER A 11 21.81 40.85 6.02
N ASN A 12 20.70 40.53 6.70
CA ASN A 12 19.62 39.72 6.17
C ASN A 12 18.83 40.40 5.03
N ALA A 13 18.94 41.73 4.88
CA ALA A 13 18.27 42.47 3.80
C ALA A 13 18.82 42.14 2.40
N VAL A 14 19.94 41.41 2.32
CA VAL A 14 20.55 40.96 1.05
C VAL A 14 19.78 39.77 0.45
N TYR A 15 19.21 38.89 1.27
CA TYR A 15 18.45 37.74 0.78
C TYR A 15 17.17 38.18 0.05
N GLY A 16 16.97 37.72 -1.19
CA GLY A 16 15.84 38.11 -2.04
C GLY A 16 15.89 39.57 -2.56
N SER A 17 16.99 40.29 -2.36
CA SER A 17 17.15 41.67 -2.84
C SER A 17 17.43 41.77 -4.35
N ARG A 18 17.96 40.70 -4.95
CA ARG A 18 18.32 40.62 -6.36
C ARG A 18 17.20 39.91 -7.13
N ALA A 19 16.86 40.45 -8.29
CA ALA A 19 15.91 39.81 -9.19
C ALA A 19 16.58 38.61 -9.89
N PRO A 20 15.85 37.50 -10.08
CA PRO A 20 16.37 36.34 -10.81
C PRO A 20 16.58 36.67 -12.29
N THR A 21 17.57 36.02 -12.89
CA THR A 21 17.99 36.16 -14.29
C THR A 21 17.89 34.83 -15.03
N VAL A 22 17.83 34.88 -16.36
CA VAL A 22 17.72 33.69 -17.21
C VAL A 22 18.89 32.71 -17.08
N HIS A 23 20.07 33.20 -16.67
CA HIS A 23 21.27 32.39 -16.48
C HIS A 23 21.30 31.66 -15.13
N GLU A 24 20.45 32.07 -14.18
CA GLU A 24 20.29 31.39 -12.89
C GLU A 24 19.26 30.27 -12.95
N MET A 25 18.37 30.29 -13.97
CA MET A 25 17.33 29.28 -14.12
C MET A 25 17.88 27.99 -14.73
N PRO A 26 17.44 26.81 -14.26
CA PRO A 26 17.82 25.55 -14.88
C PRO A 26 17.24 25.46 -16.30
N LYS A 27 18.01 24.88 -17.23
CA LYS A 27 17.55 24.69 -18.62
C LYS A 27 16.34 23.76 -18.72
N VAL A 28 16.26 22.76 -17.84
CA VAL A 28 15.15 21.80 -17.75
C VAL A 28 14.90 21.51 -16.28
N PHE A 29 13.63 21.44 -15.90
CA PHE A 29 13.19 21.01 -14.58
C PHE A 29 12.30 19.77 -14.72
N TYR A 30 12.62 18.71 -13.98
CA TYR A 30 11.84 17.47 -13.96
C TYR A 30 10.99 17.40 -12.69
N PRO A 31 9.77 17.96 -12.68
CA PRO A 31 8.90 17.87 -11.52
C PRO A 31 8.43 16.43 -11.32
N ASN A 32 8.49 15.95 -10.08
CA ASN A 32 7.81 14.72 -9.71
C ASN A 32 6.35 15.04 -9.35
N SER A 33 5.41 14.27 -9.90
CA SER A 33 3.98 14.39 -9.60
C SER A 33 3.55 13.34 -8.58
N SER A 34 3.14 13.79 -7.40
CA SER A 34 2.51 12.93 -6.37
C SER A 34 0.99 12.79 -6.54
N LYS A 35 0.41 13.17 -7.69
CA LYS A 35 -1.04 13.18 -7.92
C LYS A 35 -1.69 11.82 -7.65
N PHE A 36 -1.10 10.74 -8.16
CA PHE A 36 -1.59 9.38 -7.96
C PHE A 36 -1.60 8.99 -6.48
N SER A 37 -0.46 9.14 -5.80
CA SER A 37 -0.35 8.82 -4.37
C SER A 37 -1.29 9.67 -3.51
N ARG A 38 -1.50 10.94 -3.87
CA ARG A 38 -2.45 11.82 -3.17
C ARG A 38 -3.90 11.36 -3.33
N GLN A 39 -4.28 10.89 -4.52
CA GLN A 39 -5.60 10.32 -4.77
C GLN A 39 -5.82 9.04 -3.94
N LEU A 40 -4.82 8.15 -3.88
CA LEU A 40 -4.92 6.93 -3.07
C LEU A 40 -4.92 7.22 -1.57
N ALA A 41 -4.09 8.17 -1.11
CA ALA A 41 -4.01 8.53 0.29
C ALA A 41 -5.33 9.08 0.85
N ALA A 42 -6.18 9.69 0.02
CA ALA A 42 -7.51 10.15 0.42
C ALA A 42 -8.42 9.00 0.90
N GLY A 43 -8.18 7.77 0.43
CA GLY A 43 -8.91 6.57 0.84
C GLY A 43 -8.46 6.00 2.20
N GLY A 44 -7.39 6.52 2.80
CA GLY A 44 -6.87 6.04 4.08
C GLY A 44 -6.25 4.64 4.03
N MET A 45 -6.16 3.99 5.19
CA MET A 45 -5.56 2.67 5.32
C MET A 45 -6.52 1.58 4.84
N PHE A 46 -6.06 0.74 3.91
CA PHE A 46 -6.81 -0.43 3.45
C PHE A 46 -7.09 -1.39 4.62
N ARG A 47 -8.33 -1.86 4.72
CA ARG A 47 -8.74 -2.93 5.65
C ARG A 47 -9.41 -4.03 4.84
N ASN A 48 -8.96 -5.27 5.05
CA ASN A 48 -9.62 -6.44 4.50
C ASN A 48 -10.78 -6.85 5.42
N ASN A 49 -12.02 -6.73 4.92
CA ASN A 49 -13.24 -7.17 5.62
C ASN A 49 -13.93 -8.35 4.89
N THR A 50 -13.24 -9.05 3.98
CA THR A 50 -13.82 -10.17 3.22
C THR A 50 -13.84 -11.45 4.04
N LEU A 51 -14.86 -12.28 3.83
CA LEU A 51 -14.91 -13.65 4.37
C LEU A 51 -14.08 -14.59 3.49
N ASN A 52 -13.36 -15.52 4.12
CA ASN A 52 -12.75 -16.60 3.36
C ASN A 52 -13.83 -17.60 2.92
N VAL A 53 -14.06 -17.68 1.61
CA VAL A 53 -15.01 -18.60 0.97
C VAL A 53 -14.30 -19.67 0.14
N SER A 54 -12.98 -19.84 0.33
CA SER A 54 -12.25 -20.88 -0.37
C SER A 54 -12.75 -22.25 0.07
N MET A 55 -13.24 -23.05 -0.87
CA MET A 55 -13.50 -24.47 -0.65
C MET A 55 -12.18 -25.24 -0.56
N GLU A 56 -12.18 -26.33 0.21
CA GLU A 56 -11.08 -27.27 0.28
C GLU A 56 -10.74 -27.78 -1.13
N LYS A 57 -9.48 -27.59 -1.55
CA LYS A 57 -8.97 -28.05 -2.85
C LYS A 57 -8.26 -29.39 -2.71
N SER A 58 -8.92 -30.37 -2.10
CA SER A 58 -8.41 -31.74 -2.05
C SER A 58 -8.42 -32.35 -3.46
N ILE A 59 -7.37 -33.12 -3.79
CA ILE A 59 -7.25 -33.86 -5.05
C ILE A 59 -8.44 -34.82 -5.24
N VAL A 60 -9.03 -35.28 -4.13
CA VAL A 60 -10.21 -36.12 -4.11
C VAL A 60 -11.41 -35.25 -3.73
N THR A 61 -12.11 -34.76 -4.74
CA THR A 61 -13.20 -33.78 -4.66
C THR A 61 -14.58 -34.47 -4.61
N GLY A 62 -14.74 -35.43 -3.68
CA GLY A 62 -16.02 -36.08 -3.41
C GLY A 62 -16.78 -35.38 -2.27
N PRO A 63 -18.13 -35.34 -2.29
CA PRO A 63 -18.92 -34.83 -1.16
C PRO A 63 -18.61 -35.53 0.17
N ASP A 64 -18.10 -36.76 0.10
CA ASP A 64 -17.71 -37.57 1.26
C ASP A 64 -16.30 -37.28 1.80
N ASN A 65 -15.60 -36.30 1.22
CA ASN A 65 -14.18 -36.05 1.51
C ASN A 65 -13.93 -34.70 2.20
N TYR A 66 -14.98 -33.92 2.47
CA TYR A 66 -14.89 -32.72 3.28
C TYR A 66 -14.80 -33.12 4.76
N ILE A 67 -13.60 -33.13 5.33
CA ILE A 67 -13.43 -33.30 6.77
C ILE A 67 -13.89 -32.00 7.43
N THR A 68 -15.20 -31.88 7.66
CA THR A 68 -15.70 -30.78 8.46
C THR A 68 -15.26 -31.00 9.91
N PRO A 69 -14.75 -29.98 10.62
CA PRO A 69 -14.37 -30.13 12.02
C PRO A 69 -15.54 -30.51 12.93
N TYR A 70 -16.78 -30.43 12.42
CA TYR A 70 -18.01 -30.70 13.16
C TYR A 70 -18.47 -32.16 13.08
N ASP A 71 -18.01 -32.93 12.08
CA ASP A 71 -18.44 -34.32 11.94
C ASP A 71 -17.31 -35.30 12.26
N ARG A 72 -16.99 -35.37 13.55
CA ARG A 72 -16.02 -36.34 14.10
C ARG A 72 -16.54 -37.78 14.09
N PHE A 73 -17.79 -38.02 13.67
CA PHE A 73 -18.42 -39.33 13.74
C PHE A 73 -18.74 -39.94 12.36
N ASN A 74 -18.84 -39.14 11.30
CA ASN A 74 -18.95 -39.64 9.92
C ASN A 74 -17.62 -39.52 9.17
N PHE A 75 -16.64 -40.32 9.58
CA PHE A 75 -15.49 -40.54 8.73
C PHE A 75 -15.91 -41.37 7.51
N HIS A 76 -15.47 -40.98 6.31
CA HIS A 76 -15.65 -41.78 5.10
C HIS A 76 -15.11 -43.21 5.35
N PRO A 77 -15.74 -44.29 4.85
CA PRO A 77 -15.29 -45.67 5.11
C PRO A 77 -13.83 -45.97 4.71
N SER A 78 -13.22 -45.15 3.85
CA SER A 78 -11.79 -45.26 3.51
C SER A 78 -10.86 -44.67 4.58
N TYR A 79 -11.38 -43.93 5.56
CA TYR A 79 -10.61 -43.36 6.66
C TYR A 79 -10.25 -44.45 7.65
N ASN A 80 -8.96 -44.76 7.73
CA ASN A 80 -8.42 -45.75 8.64
C ASN A 80 -7.65 -45.05 9.77
N VAL A 81 -8.22 -45.05 10.98
CA VAL A 81 -7.60 -44.44 12.19
C VAL A 81 -6.25 -45.08 12.58
N SER A 82 -5.97 -46.28 12.08
CA SER A 82 -4.75 -47.04 12.37
C SER A 82 -3.67 -46.85 11.31
N LYS A 83 -3.92 -46.06 10.26
CA LYS A 83 -2.94 -45.73 9.22
C LYS A 83 -2.85 -44.22 9.04
N PRO A 84 -1.67 -43.66 8.78
CA PRO A 84 -1.55 -42.24 8.45
C PRO A 84 -2.40 -41.96 7.20
N SER A 85 -3.14 -40.85 7.22
CA SER A 85 -3.78 -40.33 6.00
C SER A 85 -2.69 -40.08 4.99
N ILE A 86 -2.66 -40.87 3.92
CA ILE A 86 -1.65 -40.74 2.88
C ILE A 86 -2.10 -39.59 1.99
N CYS A 87 -1.33 -38.50 2.02
CA CYS A 87 -1.51 -37.30 1.22
C CYS A 87 -1.42 -37.59 -0.29
#